data_AF-A0ABD6FJ21-F1
#
_entry.id   AF-A0ABD6FJ21-F1
#
_cell.length_a   1.000
_cell.length_b   1.000
_cell.length_c   1.000
_cell.angle_alpha   90.00
_cell.angle_beta   90.00
_cell.angle_gamma   90.00
#
_symmetry.space_group_name_H-M   'P 1'
#
loop_
_entity.id
_entity.type
_entity.pdbx_description
1 polymer ?
#
loop_
_entity_poly.entity_id
_entity_poly.type
_entity_poly.pdbx_seq_one_letter_code
_entity_poly.pdbx_strand_id
1 'polypeptide(L)'
;HAYTGWRPFGLLDTMRVTVWEPPHRVEVLHDGGLLRGPGLIEVQPSENGSVVRWSEDLEQPFGAAGGLGWRVVRPLVRAGFRRSLATFARMVEREWEQRERDDGE
;
A
#
# COMPACT_ATOMS: atom_id res chain seq x y z
N HIS A 1 11.12 -4.30 5.88
CA HIS A 1 11.07 -2.92 6.41
C HIS A 1 11.12 -1.94 5.25
N ALA A 2 10.38 -0.84 5.32
CA ALA A 2 10.40 0.23 4.34
C ALA A 2 10.62 1.56 5.08
N TYR A 3 11.36 2.50 4.48
CA TYR A 3 11.57 3.83 5.08
C TYR A 3 10.98 4.89 4.16
N THR A 4 10.03 5.68 4.69
CA THR A 4 9.40 6.79 3.97
C THR A 4 9.79 8.11 4.63
N GLY A 5 10.58 8.96 3.97
CA GLY A 5 10.87 10.30 4.51
C GLY A 5 12.04 11.07 3.89
N TRP A 6 12.16 12.33 4.32
CA TRP A 6 13.27 13.24 4.03
C TRP A 6 13.78 13.82 5.36
N ARG A 7 15.07 13.72 5.64
CA ARG A 7 15.61 14.05 6.98
C ARG A 7 15.25 15.48 7.40
N PRO A 8 14.78 15.71 8.65
CA PRO A 8 14.72 14.78 9.78
C PRO A 8 13.39 13.99 9.91
N PHE A 9 12.47 14.07 8.95
CA PHE A 9 11.15 13.42 9.05
C PHE A 9 11.15 12.08 8.31
N GLY A 10 11.20 10.99 9.07
CA GLY A 10 11.24 9.62 8.55
C GLY A 10 10.31 8.69 9.27
N LEU A 11 9.54 7.92 8.51
CA LEU A 11 8.67 6.85 9.00
C LEU A 11 9.29 5.51 8.63
N LEU A 12 9.91 4.87 9.62
CA LEU A 12 10.35 3.49 9.47
C LEU A 12 9.15 2.59 9.66
N ASP A 13 8.82 1.87 8.61
CA ASP A 13 7.79 0.88 8.58
C ASP A 13 8.38 -0.52 8.66
N THR A 14 7.93 -1.28 9.65
CA THR A 14 8.35 -2.65 9.93
C THR A 14 7.11 -3.50 9.78
N MET A 15 7.17 -4.42 8.82
CA MET A 15 6.05 -5.26 8.43
C MET A 15 6.51 -6.71 8.37
N ARG A 16 5.64 -7.63 8.78
CA ARG A 16 5.77 -9.07 8.57
C ARG A 16 4.62 -9.56 7.70
N VAL A 17 4.91 -10.35 6.67
CA VAL A 17 3.87 -11.05 5.90
C VAL A 17 3.23 -12.11 6.78
N THR A 18 1.91 -12.04 6.97
CA THR A 18 1.13 -12.99 7.78
C THR A 18 0.38 -13.99 6.92
N VAL A 19 -0.05 -13.59 5.71
CA VAL A 19 -0.72 -14.45 4.73
C VAL A 19 -0.10 -14.19 3.36
N TRP A 20 0.15 -15.27 2.62
CA TRP A 20 0.64 -15.22 1.25
C TRP A 20 -0.12 -16.21 0.38
N GLU A 21 -1.02 -15.69 -0.45
CA GLU A 21 -1.92 -16.48 -1.32
C GLU A 21 -1.87 -15.92 -2.75
N PRO A 22 -0.77 -16.16 -3.50
CA PRO A 22 -0.64 -15.65 -4.86
C PRO A 22 -1.64 -16.32 -5.82
N PRO A 23 -2.15 -15.62 -6.84
CA PRO A 23 -1.98 -14.18 -7.13
C PRO A 23 -2.97 -13.26 -6.37
N HIS A 24 -3.78 -13.80 -5.45
CA HIS A 24 -5.02 -13.17 -5.00
C HIS A 24 -4.86 -12.26 -3.78
N ARG A 25 -3.97 -12.59 -2.85
CA ARG A 25 -3.96 -11.95 -1.53
C ARG A 25 -2.60 -11.98 -0.86
N VAL A 26 -2.29 -10.88 -0.19
CA VAL A 26 -1.22 -10.80 0.80
C VAL A 26 -1.71 -10.01 2.00
N GLU A 27 -1.43 -10.54 3.19
CA GLU A 27 -1.60 -9.80 4.44
C GLU A 27 -0.25 -9.50 5.07
N VAL A 28 -0.17 -8.32 5.66
CA VAL A 28 0.97 -7.89 6.41
C VAL A 28 0.52 -7.39 7.77
N LEU A 29 1.36 -7.59 8.78
CA LEU A 29 1.21 -6.96 10.08
C LEU A 29 2.32 -5.93 10.24
N HIS A 30 1.93 -4.66 10.39
CA HIS A 30 2.83 -3.58 10.76
C HIS A 30 3.11 -3.70 12.26
N ASP A 31 4.36 -3.99 12.62
CA ASP A 31 4.85 -4.11 14.00
C ASP A 31 5.85 -3.00 14.36
N GLY A 32 5.84 -1.91 13.60
CA GLY A 32 6.66 -0.72 13.83
C GLY A 32 6.29 0.06 15.10
N GLY A 33 7.15 1.02 15.45
CA GLY A 33 6.93 1.91 16.60
C GLY A 33 5.81 2.94 16.38
N LEU A 34 5.64 3.39 15.12
CA LEU A 34 4.75 4.49 14.76
C LEU A 34 3.63 4.09 13.77
N LEU A 35 3.84 3.05 12.98
CA LEU A 35 2.81 2.39 12.18
C LEU A 35 2.57 1.00 12.74
N ARG A 36 1.32 0.74 13.15
CA ARG A 36 0.88 -0.54 13.70
C ARG A 36 -0.46 -0.92 13.14
N GLY A 37 -0.66 -2.22 12.96
CA GLY A 37 -1.94 -2.80 12.54
C GLY A 37 -1.86 -3.58 11.23
N PRO A 38 -2.94 -4.28 10.86
CA PRO A 38 -2.94 -5.14 9.69
C PRO A 38 -3.10 -4.35 8.38
N GLY A 39 -2.36 -4.77 7.37
CA GLY A 39 -2.50 -4.37 5.97
C GLY A 39 -2.94 -5.56 5.13
N LEU A 40 -3.79 -5.31 4.15
CA LEU A 40 -4.33 -6.31 3.23
C LEU A 40 -4.28 -5.76 1.81
N ILE A 41 -3.66 -6.53 0.91
CA ILE A 41 -3.70 -6.29 -0.53
C ILE A 41 -4.41 -7.48 -1.17
N GLU A 42 -5.45 -7.18 -1.94
CA GLU A 42 -6.23 -8.17 -2.68
C GLU A 42 -6.26 -7.82 -4.15
N VAL A 43 -6.24 -8.84 -4.99
CA VAL A 43 -6.37 -8.73 -6.45
C VAL A 43 -7.61 -9.51 -6.85
N GLN A 44 -8.57 -8.83 -7.46
CA GLN A 44 -9.82 -9.42 -7.92
C GLN A 44 -9.93 -9.28 -9.45
N PRO A 45 -10.43 -10.30 -10.17
CA PRO A 45 -10.67 -10.18 -11.60
C PRO A 45 -11.75 -9.13 -11.90
N SER A 46 -11.63 -8.47 -13.05
CA SER A 46 -12.56 -7.48 -13.57
C SER A 46 -12.72 -7.66 -15.08
N GLU A 47 -13.76 -7.10 -15.68
CA GLU A 47 -14.09 -7.27 -17.11
C GLU A 47 -12.91 -6.95 -18.03
N ASN A 48 -12.10 -5.94 -17.70
CA ASN A 48 -10.95 -5.50 -18.49
C ASN A 48 -9.62 -5.62 -17.71
N GLY A 49 -9.47 -6.63 -16.85
CA GLY A 49 -8.21 -6.88 -16.14
C GLY A 49 -8.41 -7.25 -14.67
N SER A 50 -7.79 -6.50 -13.77
CA SER A 50 -7.86 -6.77 -12.33
C SER A 50 -8.02 -5.50 -11.52
N VAL A 51 -8.77 -5.59 -10.42
CA VAL A 51 -8.87 -4.54 -9.40
C VAL A 51 -7.96 -4.91 -8.25
N VAL A 52 -7.00 -4.03 -7.96
CA VAL A 52 -6.14 -4.13 -6.77
C VAL A 52 -6.74 -3.29 -5.66
N ARG A 53 -7.11 -3.92 -4.56
CA ARG A 53 -7.60 -3.27 -3.36
C ARG A 53 -6.53 -3.30 -2.29
N TRP A 54 -6.16 -2.14 -1.79
CA TRP A 54 -5.25 -2.00 -0.65
C TRP A 54 -6.01 -1.40 0.53
N SER A 55 -6.10 -2.16 1.63
CA SER A 55 -6.69 -1.74 2.90
C SER A 55 -5.63 -1.73 3.98
N GLU A 56 -5.63 -0.67 4.77
CA GLU A 56 -4.68 -0.45 5.85
C GLU A 56 -5.48 -0.07 7.10
N ASP A 57 -5.45 -0.94 8.11
CA ASP A 57 -6.05 -0.66 9.41
C ASP A 57 -4.94 -0.22 10.37
N LEU A 58 -4.60 1.06 10.26
CA LEU A 58 -3.55 1.66 11.05
C LEU A 58 -4.11 2.18 12.37
N GLU A 59 -3.50 1.72 13.46
CA GLU A 59 -3.72 2.29 14.78
C GLU A 59 -3.27 3.76 14.78
N GLN A 60 -4.10 4.64 15.33
CA GLN A 60 -3.78 6.07 15.37
C GLN A 60 -2.52 6.31 16.19
N PRO A 61 -1.47 6.90 15.59
CA PRO A 61 -0.29 7.25 16.35
C PRO A 61 -0.66 8.34 17.38
N PHE A 62 -0.13 8.21 18.61
CA PHE A 62 -0.26 9.17 19.72
C PHE A 62 -1.61 9.21 20.48
N GLY A 63 -2.50 8.21 20.31
CA GLY A 63 -3.70 8.09 21.14
C GLY A 63 -4.64 9.32 21.07
N ALA A 64 -5.27 9.71 22.19
CA ALA A 64 -6.28 10.78 22.23
C ALA A 64 -5.77 12.19 21.81
N ALA A 65 -4.48 12.48 21.98
CA ALA A 65 -3.87 13.74 21.50
C ALA A 65 -3.75 13.79 19.96
N GLY A 66 -3.84 12.63 19.30
CA GLY A 66 -3.76 12.48 17.86
C GLY A 66 -5.07 12.73 17.11
N GLY A 67 -6.23 12.87 17.78
CA GLY A 67 -7.53 12.92 17.08
C GLY A 67 -7.68 14.09 16.08
N LEU A 68 -7.19 15.28 16.42
CA LEU A 68 -7.21 16.43 15.50
C LEU A 68 -6.13 16.30 14.42
N GLY A 69 -4.94 15.82 14.80
CA GLY A 69 -3.86 15.52 13.86
C GLY A 69 -4.27 14.46 12.83
N TRP A 70 -4.99 13.42 13.24
CA TRP A 70 -5.48 12.34 12.40
C TRP A 70 -6.49 12.85 11.37
N ARG A 71 -7.33 13.83 11.71
CA ARG A 71 -8.29 14.42 10.76
C ARG A 71 -7.58 15.14 9.60
N VAL A 72 -6.38 15.67 9.84
CA VAL A 72 -5.53 16.32 8.83
C VAL A 72 -4.62 15.32 8.12
N VAL A 73 -4.07 14.35 8.85
CA VAL A 73 -3.14 13.34 8.31
C VAL A 73 -3.87 12.32 7.45
N ARG A 74 -5.07 11.87 7.84
CA ARG A 74 -5.85 10.87 7.10
C ARG A 74 -6.09 11.21 5.62
N PRO A 75 -6.54 12.43 5.23
CA PRO A 75 -6.68 12.77 3.81
C PRO A 75 -5.33 12.79 3.08
N LEU A 76 -4.24 13.21 3.73
CA LEU A 76 -2.90 13.19 3.15
C LEU A 76 -2.41 11.76 2.90
N VAL A 77 -2.56 10.88 3.90
CA VAL A 77 -2.26 9.45 3.80
C VAL A 77 -3.07 8.81 2.67
N ARG A 78 -4.38 9.09 2.60
CA ARG A 78 -5.25 8.60 1.51
C ARG A 78 -4.80 9.09 0.14
N ALA A 79 -4.37 10.36 0.02
CA ALA A 79 -3.82 10.88 -1.23
C ALA A 79 -2.50 10.19 -1.61
N GLY A 80 -1.65 9.91 -0.63
CA GLY A 80 -0.44 9.10 -0.79
C GLY A 80 -0.74 7.72 -1.35
N PHE A 81 -1.63 6.95 -0.71
CA PHE A 81 -2.05 5.62 -1.19
C PHE A 81 -2.62 5.66 -2.61
N ARG A 82 -3.49 6.63 -2.90
CA ARG A 82 -4.04 6.80 -4.26
C ARG A 82 -2.96 7.05 -5.30
N ARG A 83 -1.98 7.89 -4.98
CA ARG A 83 -0.84 8.16 -5.88
C ARG A 83 0.00 6.90 -6.07
N SER A 84 0.29 6.17 -5.01
CA SER A 84 1.07 4.92 -5.08
C SER A 84 0.36 3.87 -5.94
N LEU A 85 -0.94 3.64 -5.74
CA LEU A 85 -1.74 2.73 -6.56
C LEU A 85 -1.81 3.17 -8.02
N ALA A 86 -1.97 4.47 -8.29
CA ALA A 86 -1.98 4.99 -9.66
C ALA A 86 -0.62 4.88 -10.37
N THR A 87 0.48 4.97 -9.64
CA THR A 87 1.82 4.71 -10.17
C THR A 87 2.02 3.22 -10.41
N PHE A 88 1.57 2.37 -9.49
CA PHE A 88 1.64 0.92 -9.60
C PHE A 88 0.85 0.41 -10.82
N ALA A 89 -0.39 0.86 -11.01
CA ALA A 89 -1.21 0.51 -12.17
C ALA A 89 -0.48 0.83 -13.48
N ARG A 90 0.04 2.06 -13.60
CA ARG A 90 0.82 2.49 -14.78
C ARG A 90 2.08 1.66 -15.00
N MET A 91 2.73 1.20 -13.94
CA MET A 91 3.92 0.35 -14.04
C MET A 91 3.54 -1.05 -14.57
N VAL A 92 2.49 -1.66 -14.02
CA VAL A 92 2.00 -2.98 -14.44
C VAL A 92 1.48 -2.96 -15.86
N GLU A 93 0.71 -1.94 -16.25
CA GLU A 93 0.22 -1.76 -17.62
C GLU A 93 1.38 -1.70 -18.63
N ARG A 94 2.44 -0.94 -18.32
CA ARG A 94 3.63 -0.86 -19.18
C ARG A 94 4.38 -2.18 -19.29
N GLU A 95 4.52 -2.91 -18.19
CA GLU A 95 5.16 -4.23 -18.21
C GLU A 95 4.32 -5.24 -19.00
N TRP A 96 2.99 -5.18 -18.87
CA TRP A 96 2.08 -6.03 -19.64
C TRP A 96 2.24 -5.77 -21.15
N GLU A 97 2.18 -4.51 -21.58
CA GLU A 97 2.36 -4.12 -22.98
C GLU A 97 3.74 -4.51 -23.53
N GLN A 98 4.79 -4.52 -22.70
CA GLN A 98 6.13 -4.98 -23.11
C GLN A 98 6.14 -6.48 -23.34
N ARG A 99 5.56 -7.27 -22.43
CA ARG A 99 5.47 -8.72 -22.57
C ARG A 99 4.65 -9.13 -23.79
N GLU A 100 3.52 -8.47 -24.04
CA GLU A 100 2.71 -8.73 -25.24
C GLU A 100 3.46 -8.43 -26.54
N ARG A 101 4.35 -7.43 -26.56
CA ARG A 101 5.21 -7.16 -27.71
C ARG A 101 6.30 -8.23 -27.87
N ASP A 102 6.94 -8.62 -26.77
CA ASP A 102 8.02 -9.61 -26.79
C ASP A 102 7.51 -11.02 -27.16
N ASP A 103 6.29 -11.39 -26.75
CA ASP A 103 5.67 -12.69 -27.08
C ASP A 103 5.07 -12.73 -28.51
N GLY A 104 4.91 -11.57 -29.15
CA GLY A 104 4.34 -11.42 -30.49
C GLY A 104 5.35 -11.37 -31.63
N GLU A 105 6.65 -11.27 -31.32
CA GLU A 105 7.79 -11.31 -32.27
C GLU A 105 8.40 -12.73 -32.36
#